data_AF-E9IWK5-F1
#
_entry.id   AF-E9IWK5-F1
#
_cell.length_a   1.000
_cell.length_b   1.000
_cell.length_c   1.000
_cell.angle_alpha   90.00
_cell.angle_beta   90.00
_cell.angle_gamma   90.00
#
_symmetry.space_group_name_H-M   'P 1'
#
loop_
_entity.id
_entity.type
_entity.pdbx_description
1 polymer ?
#
loop_
_entity_poly.entity_id
_entity_poly.type
_entity_poly.pdbx_seq_one_letter_code
_entity_poly.pdbx_strand_id
1 'polypeptide(L)' 'MLFLLYIGPIVLKGLLRKTEYNNFLLLHMACRLLCTESKAVMYVENAKEYLRAFCASSQEIYGEQFAVINVRRAF' A
#
# COMPACT_ATOMS: atom_id res chain seq x y z
N MET A 1 1.13 11.73 -5.48
CA MET A 1 1.77 10.69 -6.32
C MET A 1 3.29 10.63 -6.16
N LEU A 2 4.02 11.77 -6.19
CA LEU A 2 5.49 11.78 -6.06
C LEU A 2 6.05 11.01 -4.86
N PHE A 3 5.52 11.29 -3.65
CA PHE A 3 5.94 10.61 -2.44
C PHE A 3 5.73 9.10 -2.54
N LEU A 4 4.49 8.71 -2.78
CA LEU A 4 4.10 7.30 -2.79
C LEU A 4 4.84 6.49 -3.86
N LEU A 5 5.06 7.02 -5.06
CA LEU A 5 5.59 6.25 -6.19
C LEU A 5 7.12 6.29 -6.34
N TYR A 6 7.80 7.27 -5.72
CA TYR A 6 9.22 7.52 -6.01
C TYR A 6 10.05 7.73 -4.75
N ILE A 7 9.81 8.82 -4.02
CA ILE A 7 10.72 9.22 -2.93
C ILE A 7 10.44 8.45 -1.63
N GLY A 8 9.20 8.03 -1.39
CA GLY A 8 8.75 7.35 -0.17
C GLY A 8 9.55 6.11 0.20
N PRO A 9 9.76 5.13 -0.71
CA PRO A 9 10.58 3.95 -0.42
C PRO A 9 12.01 4.27 -0.01
N ILE A 10 12.58 5.38 -0.50
CA ILE A 10 13.95 5.78 -0.19
C ILE A 10 13.99 6.46 1.18
N VAL A 11 13.13 7.46 1.39
CA VAL A 11 13.18 8.29 2.61
C VAL A 11 12.64 7.57 3.85
N LEU A 12 11.72 6.61 3.69
CA LEU A 12 11.18 5.85 4.82
C LEU A 12 12.06 4.65 5.21
N LYS A 13 13.03 4.28 4.37
CA LYS A 13 13.92 3.15 4.64
C LYS A 13 14.84 3.47 5.81
N GLY A 14 14.75 2.67 6.87
CA GLY A 14 15.51 2.88 8.11
C GLY A 14 14.90 3.91 9.07
N LEU A 15 13.89 4.68 8.64
CA LEU A 15 13.14 5.59 9.51
C LEU A 15 11.98 4.87 10.21
N LEU A 16 11.29 3.98 9.49
CA LEU A 16 10.17 3.20 10.01
C LEU A 16 10.63 1.86 10.60
N ARG A 17 9.83 1.30 11.52
CA ARG A 17 10.02 -0.09 11.94
C ARG A 17 9.82 -1.00 10.73
N LYS A 18 10.48 -2.16 10.73
CA LYS A 18 10.46 -3.10 9.60
C LYS A 18 9.03 -3.47 9.17
N THR A 19 8.12 -3.65 10.11
CA THR A 19 6.71 -3.97 9.87
C THR A 19 5.97 -2.83 9.17
N GLU A 20 6.13 -1.60 9.65
CA GLU A 20 5.54 -0.38 9.07
C GLU A 20 6.09 -0.11 7.67
N TYR A 21 7.40 -0.26 7.49
CA TYR A 21 8.04 -0.09 6.19
C TYR A 21 7.56 -1.13 5.18
N ASN A 22 7.48 -2.40 5.56
CA ASN A 22 6.96 -3.46 4.69
C ASN A 22 5.49 -3.21 4.32
N ASN A 23 4.68 -2.76 5.28
CA ASN A 23 3.30 -2.39 5.01
C ASN A 23 3.21 -1.20 4.03
N PHE A 24 4.03 -0.16 4.21
CA PHE A 24 4.14 0.93 3.22
C PHE A 24 4.54 0.42 1.83
N LEU A 25 5.44 -0.56 1.73
CA LEU A 25 5.85 -1.14 0.44
C LEU A 25 4.70 -1.86 -0.28
N LEU A 26 3.75 -2.48 0.43
CA LEU A 26 2.56 -3.08 -0.19
C LEU A 26 1.75 -2.02 -0.94
N LEU A 27 1.49 -0.88 -0.29
CA LEU A 27 0.78 0.24 -0.91
C LEU A 27 1.57 0.85 -2.09
N HIS A 28 2.88 1.04 -1.91
CA HIS A 28 3.76 1.52 -2.97
C HIS A 28 3.69 0.62 -4.21
N MET A 29 3.84 -0.69 -4.03
CA MET A 29 3.84 -1.67 -5.12
C MET A 29 2.50 -1.73 -5.84
N ALA A 30 1.38 -1.74 -5.10
CA ALA A 30 0.05 -1.68 -5.69
C ALA A 30 -0.10 -0.46 -6.61
N CYS A 31 0.26 0.73 -6.12
CA CYS A 31 0.16 1.96 -6.91
C CYS A 31 1.12 1.96 -8.11
N ARG A 32 2.33 1.42 -7.98
CA ARG A 32 3.27 1.28 -9.12
C ARG A 32 2.71 0.39 -10.23
N LEU A 33 2.08 -0.72 -9.87
CA LEU A 33 1.45 -1.63 -10.82
C LEU A 33 0.27 -0.96 -11.55
N LEU A 34 -0.59 -0.25 -10.81
CA LEU A 34 -1.74 0.45 -11.38
C LEU A 34 -1.36 1.65 -12.26
N CYS A 35 -0.23 2.31 -11.98
CA CYS A 35 0.25 3.43 -12.78
C CYS A 35 1.14 3.01 -13.96
N THR A 36 1.27 1.71 -14.23
CA THR A 36 2.04 1.23 -15.39
C THR A 36 1.14 1.25 -16.64
N GLU A 37 1.26 2.31 -17.45
CA GLU A 37 0.38 2.66 -18.58
C GLU A 37 0.00 1.49 -19.50
N SER A 38 0.93 0.58 -19.80
CA SER A 38 0.70 -0.51 -20.78
C SER A 38 0.25 -1.84 -20.16
N LYS A 39 0.33 -2.00 -18.83
CA LYS A 39 0.11 -3.28 -18.15
C LYS A 39 -0.77 -3.19 -16.91
N ALA A 40 -1.35 -2.02 -16.63
CA ALA A 40 -2.22 -1.82 -15.47
C ALA A 40 -3.37 -2.84 -15.43
N VAL A 41 -3.98 -3.15 -16.58
CA VAL A 41 -5.06 -4.17 -16.68
C VAL A 41 -4.53 -5.58 -16.34
N MET A 42 -3.32 -5.92 -16.79
CA MET A 42 -2.69 -7.22 -16.53
C MET A 42 -2.33 -7.41 -15.05
N TYR A 43 -1.98 -6.32 -14.36
CA TYR A 43 -1.56 -6.37 -12.96
C TYR A 43 -2.65 -5.96 -11.98
N VAL A 44 -3.89 -5.79 -12.43
CA VAL A 44 -4.97 -5.27 -11.57
C VAL A 44 -5.26 -6.22 -10.41
N GLU A 45 -5.23 -7.53 -10.64
CA GLU A 45 -5.44 -8.53 -9.58
C GLU A 45 -4.27 -8.55 -8.60
N ASN A 46 -3.03 -8.51 -9.09
CA ASN A 46 -1.85 -8.41 -8.23
C ASN A 46 -1.90 -7.14 -7.37
N ALA A 47 -2.26 -6.00 -7.96
CA ALA A 47 -2.43 -4.75 -7.23
C ALA A 47 -3.53 -4.86 -6.15
N LYS A 48 -4.64 -5.53 -6.44
CA LYS A 48 -5.69 -5.81 -5.44
C LYS A 48 -5.18 -6.66 -4.29
N GLU A 49 -4.37 -7.69 -4.56
CA GLU A 49 -3.78 -8.52 -3.51
C GLU A 49 -2.87 -7.70 -2.59
N TYR A 50 -2.00 -6.85 -3.17
CA TYR A 50 -1.17 -5.94 -2.38
C TYR A 50 -1.99 -4.96 -1.54
N LEU A 51 -3.09 -4.41 -2.07
CA LEU A 51 -3.99 -3.53 -1.33
C LEU A 51 -4.72 -4.25 -0.19
N ARG A 52 -5.17 -5.49 -0.42
CA ARG A 52 -5.78 -6.31 0.64
C ARG A 52 -4.80 -6.60 1.76
N ALA A 53 -3.56 -6.98 1.41
CA ALA A 53 -2.50 -7.23 2.39
C ALA A 53 -2.13 -5.95 3.17
N PHE A 54 -2.10 -4.79 2.49
CA PHE A 54 -1.91 -3.50 3.14
C PHE A 54 -3.00 -3.23 4.16
N CYS A 55 -4.28 -3.35 3.78
CA CYS A 55 -5.40 -3.12 4.68
C CYS A 55 -5.39 -4.07 5.90
N ALA A 56 -5.16 -5.36 5.66
CA ALA A 56 -5.14 -6.37 6.72
C ALA A 56 -4.01 -6.11 7.72
N SER A 57 -2.78 -5.90 7.24
CA SER A 57 -1.63 -5.64 8.12
C SER A 57 -1.67 -4.26 8.78
N SER A 58 -2.32 -3.28 8.16
CA SER A 58 -2.45 -1.95 8.75
C SER A 58 -3.32 -1.92 10.01
N GLN A 59 -4.36 -2.78 10.09
CA GLN A 59 -5.15 -2.92 11.31
C GLN A 59 -4.31 -3.46 12.48
N GLU A 60 -3.40 -4.41 12.21
CA GLU A 60 -2.48 -4.96 13.20
C GLU A 60 -1.41 -3.94 13.62
N ILE A 61 -0.83 -3.20 12.66
CA ILE A 61 0.31 -2.32 12.89
C ILE A 61 -0.10 -0.98 13.54
N TYR A 62 -1.23 -0.42 13.12
CA TYR A 62 -1.67 0.92 13.52
C TYR A 62 -2.92 0.91 14.43
N GLY A 63 -3.46 -0.28 14.73
CA GLY A 63 -4.65 -0.46 15.56
C GLY A 63 -5.97 -0.32 14.81
N GLU A 64 -7.06 -0.70 15.47
CA GLU A 64 -8.41 -0.75 14.87
C GLU A 64 -8.91 0.58 14.33
N GLN A 65 -8.38 1.71 14.83
CA GLN A 65 -8.72 3.05 14.38
C GLN A 65 -8.20 3.37 12.97
N PHE A 66 -7.25 2.58 12.45
CA PHE A 66 -6.75 2.73 11.08
C PHE A 66 -7.85 2.56 10.02
N ALA A 67 -8.85 1.72 10.29
CA ALA A 67 -9.89 1.35 9.32
C ALA A 67 -11.02 2.39 9.15
N VAL A 68 -10.96 3.54 9.83
CA VAL A 68 -12.17 4.33 10.09
C VAL A 68 -12.67 5.19 8.93
N ILE A 69 -11.94 5.40 7.82
CA ILE A 69 -12.39 6.41 6.85
C ILE A 69 -12.85 5.86 5.48
N ASN A 70 -12.38 4.72 4.96
CA ASN A 70 -12.85 4.24 3.62
C ASN A 70 -13.04 2.72 3.42
N VAL A 71 -12.70 1.85 4.39
CA VAL A 71 -12.81 0.39 4.19
C VAL A 71 -14.23 -0.15 4.43
N ARG A 72 -15.03 0.52 5.27
CA ARG A 72 -16.39 0.08 5.63
C ARG A 72 -17.45 0.22 4.52
N ARG A 73 -17.16 0.93 3.42
CA ARG A 73 -18.14 1.23 2.35
C ARG A 73 -17.88 0.52 1.00
N ALA A 74 -16.86 -0.35 0.92
CA ALA A 74 -16.42 -0.95 -0.35
C ALA A 74 -16.52 -2.49 -0.40
N PHE A 75 -17.23 -3.12 0.55
CA PHE A 75 -17.58 -4.53 0.53
C PHE A 75 -19.10 -4.69 0.54
#